data_AF-A0A0F9GSC5-F1
#
_entry.id   AF-A0A0F9GSC5-F1
#
_cell.length_a   1.000
_cell.length_b   1.000
_cell.length_c   1.000
_cell.angle_alpha   90.00
_cell.angle_beta   90.00
_cell.angle_gamma   90.00
#
_symmetry.space_group_name_H-M   'P 1'
#
loop_
_entity.id
_entity.type
_entity.pdbx_description
1 polymer ?
#
loop_
_entity_poly.entity_id
_entity_poly.type
_entity_poly.pdbx_seq_one_letter_code
_entity_poly.pdbx_strand_id
1 'polypeptide(L)'
;MFYRAERVGKESTYDMEETYGVAEQELMFRNLAGNPAAKKVAERALAMEDEETARETSGDRTYPWPGFEWTDIPAQTQVLNQLVIDELLVTGGPRGTYRSRSTTAYKLKNPELVRVCLERLADIEDGTEESEIPTDLFDFIIGHDDIKDLLLRSINSERPVHVLLVGPPATAKSMFLGELARLPYSRFALGGSTRK
;
A
#
# COMPACT_ATOMS: atom_id res chain seq x y z
N MET A 1 -22.16 -4.34 -31.90
CA MET A 1 -20.78 -4.77 -32.22
C MET A 1 -20.02 -4.73 -30.90
N PHE A 2 -20.04 -5.83 -30.15
CA PHE A 2 -19.47 -5.92 -28.81
C PHE A 2 -18.05 -6.45 -28.92
N TYR A 3 -17.06 -5.69 -28.46
CA TYR A 3 -15.68 -6.16 -28.30
C TYR A 3 -15.16 -5.78 -26.90
N ARG A 4 -15.28 -6.75 -26.00
CA ARG A 4 -14.25 -7.29 -25.10
C ARG A 4 -13.40 -6.29 -24.30
N ALA A 5 -13.84 -5.97 -23.09
CA ALA A 5 -13.11 -5.21 -22.07
C ALA A 5 -12.79 -6.01 -20.78
N GLU A 6 -12.72 -7.35 -20.84
CA GLU A 6 -12.60 -8.20 -19.63
C GLU A 6 -11.34 -9.09 -19.58
N ARG A 7 -10.22 -8.67 -20.15
CA ARG A 7 -9.02 -9.53 -20.19
C ARG A 7 -7.68 -8.90 -19.81
N VAL A 8 -7.66 -7.70 -19.24
CA VAL A 8 -6.38 -7.06 -18.86
C VAL A 8 -6.03 -7.28 -17.37
N GLY A 9 -7.01 -7.56 -16.50
CA GLY A 9 -6.76 -7.67 -15.06
C GLY A 9 -6.16 -8.99 -14.54
N LYS A 10 -6.19 -10.08 -15.32
CA LYS A 10 -5.77 -11.43 -14.85
C LYS A 10 -4.40 -11.90 -15.34
N GLU A 11 -3.88 -11.34 -16.43
CA GLU A 11 -2.52 -11.66 -16.92
C GLU A 11 -1.46 -10.90 -16.12
N SER A 12 -1.77 -9.71 -15.61
CA SER A 12 -0.81 -8.89 -14.86
C SER A 12 -0.49 -9.43 -13.46
N THR A 13 -1.39 -10.19 -12.81
CA THR A 13 -1.15 -10.72 -11.46
C THR A 13 -0.29 -11.98 -11.45
N TYR A 14 -0.32 -12.77 -12.53
CA TYR A 14 0.43 -14.02 -12.65
C TYR A 14 1.92 -13.84 -12.99
N ASP A 15 2.31 -12.74 -13.67
CA ASP A 15 3.73 -12.40 -13.93
C ASP A 15 4.44 -11.75 -12.72
N MET A 16 3.69 -11.38 -11.68
CA MET A 16 4.17 -10.57 -10.55
C MET A 16 4.74 -11.39 -9.38
N GLU A 17 4.31 -12.65 -9.20
CA GLU A 17 4.87 -13.54 -8.17
C GLU A 17 6.29 -14.03 -8.53
N GLU A 18 6.68 -13.98 -9.81
CA GLU A 18 8.02 -14.38 -10.27
C GLU A 18 9.08 -13.26 -10.17
N THR A 19 8.68 -11.99 -10.15
CA THR A 19 9.63 -10.86 -10.30
C THR A 19 10.01 -10.18 -8.97
N TYR A 20 9.10 -10.14 -7.98
CA TYR A 20 9.34 -9.51 -6.67
C TYR A 20 8.89 -10.43 -5.54
N GLY A 21 9.70 -10.55 -4.48
CA GLY A 21 9.36 -11.40 -3.34
C GLY A 21 8.12 -10.88 -2.59
N VAL A 22 7.27 -11.78 -2.12
CA VAL A 22 6.04 -11.47 -1.34
C VAL A 22 6.31 -10.47 -0.21
N ALA A 23 7.44 -10.63 0.49
CA ALA A 23 7.83 -9.74 1.59
C ALA A 23 8.13 -8.31 1.13
N GLU A 24 8.71 -8.11 -0.06
CA GLU A 24 8.98 -6.77 -0.60
C GLU A 24 7.67 -6.08 -1.01
N GLN A 25 6.76 -6.83 -1.63
CA GLN A 25 5.43 -6.32 -2.00
C GLN A 25 4.65 -5.90 -0.76
N GLU A 26 4.63 -6.74 0.27
CA GLU A 26 3.88 -6.48 1.51
C GLU A 26 4.48 -5.31 2.31
N LEU A 27 5.81 -5.21 2.36
CA LEU A 27 6.48 -4.05 2.97
C LEU A 27 6.13 -2.75 2.24
N MET A 28 6.15 -2.77 0.91
CA MET A 28 5.87 -1.59 0.09
C MET A 28 4.42 -1.15 0.21
N PHE A 29 3.50 -2.11 0.11
CA PHE A 29 2.08 -1.88 0.31
C PHE A 29 1.82 -1.30 1.71
N ARG A 30 2.42 -1.87 2.76
CA ARG A 30 2.31 -1.37 4.13
C ARG A 30 2.84 0.06 4.28
N ASN A 31 3.97 0.38 3.66
CA ASN A 31 4.55 1.72 3.72
C ASN A 31 3.65 2.76 3.05
N LEU A 32 3.04 2.42 1.91
CA LEU A 32 2.11 3.31 1.20
C LEU A 32 0.77 3.45 1.94
N ALA A 33 0.19 2.35 2.43
CA ALA A 33 -1.08 2.34 3.15
C ALA A 33 -1.00 3.08 4.50
N GLY A 34 0.11 2.88 5.22
CA GLY A 34 0.31 3.41 6.57
C GLY A 34 0.76 4.87 6.63
N ASN A 35 1.18 5.46 5.51
CA ASN A 35 1.75 6.80 5.47
C ASN A 35 1.13 7.64 4.33
N PRO A 36 0.17 8.53 4.62
CA PRO A 36 -0.46 9.39 3.62
C PRO A 36 0.53 10.31 2.86
N ALA A 37 1.65 10.66 3.50
CA ALA A 37 2.69 11.44 2.83
C ALA A 37 3.46 10.57 1.83
N ALA A 38 3.72 9.30 2.15
CA ALA A 38 4.34 8.35 1.23
C ALA A 38 3.48 8.14 -0.02
N LYS A 39 2.17 7.93 0.14
CA LYS A 39 1.22 7.81 -0.98
C LYS A 39 1.29 9.03 -1.92
N LYS A 40 1.14 10.24 -1.36
CA LYS A 40 1.18 11.49 -2.14
C LYS A 40 2.51 11.71 -2.85
N VAL A 41 3.64 11.43 -2.18
CA VAL A 41 4.97 11.54 -2.79
C VAL A 41 5.12 10.52 -3.92
N ALA A 42 4.67 9.28 -3.70
CA ALA A 42 4.75 8.21 -4.68
C ALA A 42 3.94 8.52 -5.95
N GLU A 43 2.69 8.95 -5.82
CA GLU A 43 1.84 9.37 -6.94
C GLU A 43 2.49 10.48 -7.77
N ARG A 44 3.03 11.52 -7.10
CA ARG A 44 3.68 12.65 -7.77
C ARG A 44 4.99 12.25 -8.44
N ALA A 45 5.82 11.47 -7.75
CA ALA A 45 7.08 10.98 -8.29
C ALA A 45 6.85 10.09 -9.52
N LEU A 46 5.82 9.23 -9.50
CA LEU A 46 5.46 8.36 -10.61
C LEU A 46 4.99 9.18 -11.82
N ALA A 47 4.13 10.18 -11.61
CA ALA A 47 3.69 11.07 -12.68
C ALA A 47 4.85 11.84 -13.33
N MET A 48 5.81 12.32 -12.53
CA MET A 48 7.02 12.98 -13.05
C MET A 48 7.91 12.01 -13.83
N GLU A 49 8.11 10.79 -13.32
CA GLU A 49 8.93 9.77 -14.00
C GLU A 49 8.31 9.36 -15.34
N ASP A 50 6.98 9.22 -15.42
CA ASP A 50 6.27 8.93 -16.66
C ASP A 50 6.37 10.10 -17.67
N GLU A 51 6.20 11.35 -17.22
CA GLU A 51 6.33 12.53 -18.08
C GLU A 51 7.76 12.69 -18.63
N GLU A 52 8.77 12.51 -17.78
CA GLU A 52 10.16 12.65 -18.19
C GLU A 52 10.61 11.49 -19.10
N THR A 53 10.12 10.27 -18.86
CA THR A 53 10.35 9.14 -19.76
C THR A 53 9.73 9.38 -21.15
N ALA A 54 8.56 10.04 -21.21
CA ALA A 54 7.94 10.44 -22.47
C ALA A 54 8.76 11.53 -23.20
N ARG A 55 9.36 12.47 -22.47
CA ARG A 55 10.26 13.50 -23.03
C ARG A 55 11.58 12.91 -23.55
N GLU A 56 12.11 11.91 -22.89
CA GLU A 56 13.28 11.16 -23.36
C GLU A 56 12.96 10.39 -24.65
N THR A 57 11.81 9.69 -24.68
CA THR A 57 11.38 8.89 -25.84
C THR A 57 11.06 9.76 -27.07
N SER A 58 10.50 10.96 -26.84
CA SER A 58 10.21 11.93 -27.90
C SER A 58 11.45 12.68 -28.42
N GLY A 59 12.62 12.48 -27.79
CA GLY A 59 13.89 13.08 -28.17
C GLY A 59 14.05 14.55 -27.78
N ASP A 60 13.13 15.10 -26.98
CA ASP A 60 13.20 16.48 -26.46
C ASP A 60 14.30 16.62 -25.40
N ARG A 61 14.61 15.53 -24.70
CA ARG A 61 15.62 15.50 -23.65
C ARG A 61 16.87 14.73 -24.06
N THR A 62 18.02 15.41 -24.09
CA THR A 62 19.32 14.81 -24.45
C THR A 62 19.96 14.02 -23.29
N TYR A 63 19.66 14.37 -22.04
CA TYR A 63 20.30 13.77 -20.86
C TYR A 63 19.26 13.06 -19.97
N PRO A 64 19.60 11.89 -19.40
CA PRO A 64 18.72 11.18 -18.49
C PRO A 64 18.25 12.07 -17.34
N TRP A 65 16.97 12.01 -17.00
CA TRP A 65 16.43 12.77 -15.88
C TRP A 65 17.08 12.31 -14.56
N PRO A 66 17.67 13.22 -13.76
CA PRO A 66 18.32 12.83 -12.51
C PRO A 66 17.36 12.56 -11.35
N GLY A 67 16.05 12.79 -11.52
CA GLY A 67 15.04 12.69 -10.46
C GLY A 67 14.52 14.06 -10.01
N PHE A 68 13.56 14.04 -9.09
CA PHE A 68 12.92 15.24 -8.54
C PHE A 68 13.65 15.76 -7.31
N GLU A 69 13.52 17.05 -7.04
CA GLU A 69 14.02 17.71 -5.84
C GLU A 69 12.90 17.94 -4.81
N TRP A 70 13.28 18.29 -3.60
CA TRP A 70 12.32 18.60 -2.52
C TRP A 70 11.39 19.78 -2.85
N THR A 71 11.78 20.65 -3.79
CA THR A 71 10.96 21.77 -4.26
C THR A 71 9.85 21.35 -5.20
N ASP A 72 10.00 20.20 -5.87
CA ASP A 72 9.08 19.78 -6.92
C ASP A 72 7.84 19.07 -6.34
N ILE A 73 7.95 18.56 -5.12
CA ILE A 73 6.89 17.83 -4.43
C ILE A 73 6.62 18.52 -3.07
N PRO A 74 5.36 18.65 -2.63
CA PRO A 74 5.02 19.26 -1.35
C PRO A 74 5.39 18.36 -0.15
N ALA A 75 6.68 18.09 0.06
CA ALA A 75 7.21 17.26 1.13
C ALA A 75 8.47 17.89 1.74
N GLN A 76 8.59 17.82 3.07
CA GLN A 76 9.81 18.25 3.75
C GLN A 76 10.96 17.27 3.50
N THR A 77 12.19 17.76 3.51
CA THR A 77 13.39 16.94 3.29
C THR A 77 13.53 15.79 4.31
N GLN A 78 13.11 15.98 5.57
CA GLN A 78 13.09 14.87 6.54
C GLN A 78 12.16 13.74 6.11
N VAL A 79 11.00 14.06 5.54
CA VAL A 79 10.05 13.07 5.03
C VAL A 79 10.69 12.32 3.86
N LEU A 80 11.28 13.02 2.89
CA LEU A 80 11.95 12.38 1.76
C LEU A 80 13.12 11.48 2.21
N ASN A 81 13.90 11.91 3.20
CA ASN A 81 14.97 11.09 3.76
C ASN A 81 14.42 9.85 4.48
N GLN A 82 13.29 9.96 5.17
CA GLN A 82 12.62 8.80 5.77
C GLN A 82 12.13 7.83 4.68
N LEU A 83 11.58 8.34 3.58
CA LEU A 83 11.15 7.51 2.45
C LEU A 83 12.33 6.84 1.73
N VAL A 84 13.55 7.38 1.83
CA VAL A 84 14.77 6.68 1.39
C VAL A 84 15.13 5.55 2.34
N ILE A 85 15.00 5.75 3.66
CA ILE A 85 15.23 4.72 4.68
C ILE A 85 14.20 3.59 4.56
N ASP A 86 12.95 3.93 4.28
CA ASP A 86 11.84 2.99 4.08
C ASP A 86 11.88 2.31 2.69
N GLU A 87 12.98 2.52 1.94
CA GLU A 87 13.26 1.95 0.62
C GLU A 87 12.25 2.32 -0.49
N LEU A 88 11.40 3.31 -0.28
CA LEU A 88 10.50 3.84 -1.31
C LEU A 88 11.28 4.66 -2.34
N LEU A 89 12.21 5.49 -1.86
CA LEU A 89 13.01 6.39 -2.67
C LEU A 89 14.49 5.97 -2.71
N VAL A 90 15.16 6.34 -3.79
CA VAL A 90 16.61 6.25 -3.94
C VAL A 90 17.20 7.61 -4.29
N THR A 91 18.48 7.80 -3.95
CA THR A 91 19.20 9.06 -4.12
C THR A 91 20.72 8.82 -4.09
N GLY A 92 21.49 9.68 -4.75
CA GLY A 92 22.96 9.66 -4.70
C GLY A 92 23.64 8.58 -5.54
N GLY A 93 23.12 8.29 -6.73
CA GLY A 93 23.74 7.39 -7.70
C GLY A 93 22.81 6.31 -8.25
N PRO A 94 22.05 5.58 -7.41
CA PRO A 94 21.11 4.58 -7.89
C PRO A 94 20.08 5.19 -8.84
N ARG A 95 19.69 4.46 -9.89
CA ARG A 95 18.81 4.93 -10.98
C ARG A 95 19.26 6.26 -11.64
N GLY A 96 20.57 6.55 -11.63
CA GLY A 96 21.12 7.78 -12.19
C GLY A 96 20.77 9.03 -11.37
N THR A 97 20.46 8.88 -10.09
CA THR A 97 20.14 10.01 -9.21
C THR A 97 21.36 10.87 -8.93
N TYR A 98 21.15 12.19 -8.90
CA TYR A 98 22.20 13.16 -8.60
C TYR A 98 22.20 13.55 -7.12
N ARG A 99 23.41 13.71 -6.55
CA ARG A 99 23.59 14.29 -5.21
C ARG A 99 24.85 15.15 -5.17
N SER A 100 24.70 16.37 -4.66
CA SER A 100 25.76 17.30 -4.34
C SER A 100 25.61 17.78 -2.88
N ARG A 101 26.48 18.70 -2.46
CA ARG A 101 26.37 19.35 -1.14
C ARG A 101 25.13 20.24 -1.02
N SER A 102 24.61 20.75 -2.13
CA SER A 102 23.50 21.71 -2.18
C SER A 102 22.22 21.14 -2.77
N THR A 103 22.30 20.01 -3.48
CA THR A 103 21.22 19.51 -4.33
C THR A 103 21.12 18.01 -4.19
N THR A 104 19.91 17.50 -3.94
CA THR A 104 19.64 16.06 -3.82
C THR A 104 18.42 15.74 -4.67
N ALA A 105 18.62 14.90 -5.68
CA ALA A 105 17.56 14.36 -6.50
C ALA A 105 17.14 12.98 -5.98
N TYR A 106 15.85 12.69 -6.12
CA TYR A 106 15.20 11.47 -5.66
C TYR A 106 14.46 10.80 -6.82
N LYS A 107 14.39 9.46 -6.80
CA LYS A 107 13.54 8.66 -7.68
C LYS A 107 12.88 7.54 -6.90
N LEU A 108 11.81 6.98 -7.44
CA LEU A 108 11.23 5.74 -6.92
C LEU A 108 12.25 4.62 -7.06
N LYS A 109 12.42 3.80 -6.01
CA LYS A 109 13.31 2.62 -6.08
C LYS A 109 12.82 1.67 -7.17
N ASN A 110 11.53 1.34 -7.12
CA ASN A 110 10.85 0.42 -8.03
C ASN A 110 9.51 1.05 -8.48
N PRO A 111 9.47 1.79 -9.61
CA PRO A 111 8.25 2.47 -10.05
C PRO A 111 7.12 1.50 -10.41
N GLU A 112 7.45 0.34 -10.99
CA GLU A 112 6.45 -0.69 -11.34
C GLU A 112 5.76 -1.26 -10.09
N LEU A 113 6.54 -1.63 -9.07
CA LEU A 113 5.99 -2.11 -7.80
C LEU A 113 5.12 -1.05 -7.11
N VAL A 114 5.56 0.21 -7.14
CA VAL A 114 4.80 1.35 -6.61
C VAL A 114 3.47 1.50 -7.34
N ARG A 115 3.47 1.42 -8.68
CA ARG A 115 2.26 1.52 -9.51
C ARG A 115 1.23 0.49 -9.09
N VAL A 116 1.64 -0.78 -9.03
CA VAL A 116 0.75 -1.88 -8.65
C VAL A 116 0.25 -1.73 -7.21
N CYS A 117 1.11 -1.35 -6.26
CA CYS A 117 0.67 -1.13 -4.89
C CYS A 117 -0.32 0.04 -4.78
N LEU A 118 -0.14 1.12 -5.56
CA LEU A 118 -1.08 2.24 -5.60
C LEU A 118 -2.41 1.86 -6.23
N GLU A 119 -2.40 1.07 -7.31
CA GLU A 119 -3.62 0.53 -7.93
C GLU A 119 -4.38 -0.36 -6.95
N ARG A 120 -3.71 -1.32 -6.30
CA ARG A 120 -4.33 -2.15 -5.25
C ARG A 120 -4.91 -1.31 -4.12
N LEU A 121 -4.22 -0.27 -3.69
CA LEU A 121 -4.74 0.64 -2.66
C LEU A 121 -5.97 1.40 -3.14
N ALA A 122 -6.00 1.84 -4.41
CA ALA A 122 -7.16 2.48 -5.00
C ALA A 122 -8.33 1.49 -5.10
N ASP A 123 -8.10 0.24 -5.51
CA ASP A 123 -9.14 -0.78 -5.58
C ASP A 123 -9.74 -1.12 -4.21
N ILE A 124 -8.92 -1.10 -3.15
CA ILE A 124 -9.41 -1.27 -1.77
C ILE A 124 -10.22 -0.05 -1.31
N GLU A 125 -9.78 1.16 -1.66
CA GLU A 125 -10.49 2.41 -1.34
C GLU A 125 -11.82 2.52 -2.10
N ASP A 126 -11.86 2.06 -3.35
CA ASP A 126 -13.04 2.04 -4.22
C ASP A 126 -13.92 0.79 -4.01
N GLY A 127 -13.46 -0.18 -3.21
CA GLY A 127 -14.19 -1.40 -2.87
C GLY A 127 -14.32 -2.42 -4.01
N THR A 128 -13.45 -2.35 -5.02
CA THR A 128 -13.44 -3.22 -6.20
C THR A 128 -12.64 -4.52 -6.01
N GLU A 129 -11.74 -4.58 -5.03
CA GLU A 129 -11.09 -5.84 -4.63
C GLU A 129 -12.05 -6.69 -3.77
N GLU A 130 -12.78 -7.61 -4.42
CA GLU A 130 -13.48 -8.70 -3.75
C GLU A 130 -12.45 -9.60 -3.07
N SER A 131 -12.14 -9.33 -1.81
CA SER A 131 -11.39 -10.27 -1.02
C SER A 131 -12.35 -11.18 -0.25
N GLU A 132 -12.27 -12.48 -0.52
CA GLU A 132 -13.16 -13.46 0.07
C GLU A 132 -12.99 -13.51 1.59
N ILE A 133 -14.03 -13.16 2.32
CA ILE A 133 -14.10 -13.35 3.76
C ILE A 133 -14.06 -14.86 4.02
N PRO A 134 -13.12 -15.37 4.84
CA PRO A 134 -13.07 -16.79 5.17
C PRO A 134 -14.41 -17.27 5.73
N THR A 135 -14.98 -18.33 5.16
CA THR A 135 -16.26 -18.86 5.62
C THR A 135 -16.20 -19.40 7.05
N ASP A 136 -14.99 -19.68 7.55
CA ASP A 136 -14.68 -20.23 8.86
C ASP A 136 -14.27 -19.16 9.91
N LEU A 137 -14.42 -17.86 9.61
CA LEU A 137 -13.85 -16.73 10.37
C LEU A 137 -14.12 -16.77 11.89
N PHE A 138 -15.17 -17.45 12.36
CA PHE A 138 -15.44 -17.61 13.80
C PHE A 138 -15.78 -19.04 14.24
N ASP A 139 -15.52 -20.04 13.39
CA ASP A 139 -15.91 -21.43 13.66
C ASP A 139 -15.15 -22.01 14.86
N PHE A 140 -13.91 -21.56 15.06
CA PHE A 140 -13.09 -21.98 16.21
C PHE A 140 -13.60 -21.46 17.56
N ILE A 141 -14.41 -20.40 17.58
CA ILE A 141 -14.92 -19.79 18.81
C ILE A 141 -16.26 -20.44 19.16
N ILE A 142 -16.36 -21.13 20.29
CA ILE A 142 -17.61 -21.80 20.69
C ILE A 142 -18.55 -20.80 21.39
N GLY A 143 -19.83 -20.77 20.98
CA GLY A 143 -20.84 -19.84 21.49
C GLY A 143 -20.71 -18.42 20.95
N HIS A 144 -21.34 -17.44 21.62
CA HIS A 144 -21.35 -16.03 21.21
C HIS A 144 -21.95 -15.78 19.82
N ASP A 145 -22.96 -16.55 19.43
CA ASP A 145 -23.56 -16.50 18.09
C ASP A 145 -24.15 -15.11 17.76
N ASP A 146 -24.65 -14.41 18.77
CA ASP A 146 -25.11 -13.03 18.70
C ASP A 146 -23.99 -12.05 18.35
N ILE A 147 -22.81 -12.21 18.98
CA ILE A 147 -21.64 -11.38 18.71
C ILE A 147 -21.05 -11.71 17.34
N LYS A 148 -20.99 -12.99 16.96
CA LYS A 148 -20.51 -13.42 15.63
C LYS A 148 -21.35 -12.83 14.51
N ASP A 149 -22.68 -12.89 14.64
CA ASP A 149 -23.61 -12.30 13.68
C ASP A 149 -23.45 -10.77 13.61
N LEU A 150 -23.31 -10.09 14.76
CA LEU A 150 -23.03 -8.66 14.80
C LEU A 150 -21.72 -8.30 14.08
N LEU A 151 -20.64 -9.05 14.31
CA LEU A 151 -19.34 -8.83 13.68
C LEU A 151 -19.42 -9.08 12.18
N LEU A 152 -20.05 -10.16 11.73
CA LEU A 152 -20.26 -10.44 10.30
C LEU A 152 -21.05 -9.32 9.62
N ARG A 153 -22.11 -8.81 10.25
CA ARG A 153 -22.88 -7.66 9.72
C ARG A 153 -22.05 -6.39 9.67
N SER A 154 -21.17 -6.18 10.65
CA SER A 154 -20.27 -5.01 10.66
C SER A 154 -19.22 -5.07 9.56
N ILE A 155 -18.69 -6.26 9.27
CA ILE A 155 -17.71 -6.49 8.18
C ILE A 155 -18.35 -6.26 6.82
N ASN A 156 -19.58 -6.76 6.62
CA ASN A 156 -20.30 -6.64 5.35
C ASN A 156 -21.06 -5.30 5.19
N SER A 157 -20.83 -4.33 6.08
CA SER A 157 -21.53 -3.05 6.01
C SER A 157 -20.91 -2.14 4.95
N GLU A 158 -21.74 -1.48 4.14
CA GLU A 158 -21.28 -0.46 3.16
C GLU A 158 -20.54 0.72 3.81
N ARG A 159 -20.77 0.96 5.11
CA ARG A 159 -20.15 2.07 5.85
C ARG A 159 -19.27 1.51 6.97
N PRO A 160 -18.12 2.14 7.28
CA PRO A 160 -17.27 1.72 8.38
C PRO A 160 -18.04 1.68 9.71
N VAL A 161 -18.07 0.50 10.35
CA VAL A 161 -18.66 0.29 11.67
C VAL A 161 -17.54 0.06 12.67
N HIS A 162 -17.47 0.89 13.72
CA HIS A 162 -16.52 0.70 14.81
C HIS A 162 -17.11 -0.18 15.91
N VAL A 163 -16.44 -1.27 16.25
CA VAL A 163 -16.88 -2.22 17.29
C VAL A 163 -15.91 -2.22 18.46
N LEU A 164 -16.44 -2.10 19.69
CA LEU A 164 -15.67 -2.21 20.92
C LEU A 164 -16.11 -3.46 21.70
N LEU A 165 -15.16 -4.36 21.97
CA LEU A 165 -15.42 -5.56 22.77
C LEU A 165 -15.08 -5.31 24.25
N VAL A 166 -16.10 -5.37 25.12
CA VAL A 166 -15.94 -5.19 26.58
C VAL A 166 -16.43 -6.44 27.32
N GLY A 167 -15.68 -6.90 28.31
CA GLY A 167 -16.15 -7.95 29.21
C GLY A 167 -15.06 -8.48 30.16
N PRO A 168 -15.38 -9.46 31.00
CA PRO A 168 -14.43 -10.12 31.91
C PRO A 168 -13.20 -10.72 31.19
N PRO A 169 -12.08 -10.99 31.88
CA PRO A 169 -10.99 -11.75 31.29
C PRO A 169 -11.45 -13.13 30.83
N ALA A 170 -10.74 -13.72 29.86
CA ALA A 170 -11.01 -15.06 29.31
C ALA A 170 -12.38 -15.25 28.61
N THR A 171 -13.07 -14.18 28.18
CA THR A 171 -14.30 -14.28 27.36
C THR A 171 -14.04 -14.22 25.85
N ALA A 172 -13.00 -14.92 25.37
CA ALA A 172 -12.64 -15.03 23.94
C ALA A 172 -12.33 -13.73 23.16
N LYS A 173 -12.34 -12.53 23.76
CA LYS A 173 -12.07 -11.25 23.07
C LYS A 173 -10.80 -11.25 22.23
N SER A 174 -9.69 -11.75 22.78
CA SER A 174 -8.43 -11.84 22.05
C SER A 174 -8.49 -12.85 20.90
N MET A 175 -9.31 -13.90 21.02
CA MET A 175 -9.52 -14.89 19.96
C MET A 175 -10.30 -14.26 18.80
N PHE A 176 -11.37 -13.50 19.09
CA PHE A 176 -12.09 -12.72 18.09
C PHE A 176 -11.17 -11.77 17.32
N LEU A 177 -10.31 -11.02 18.03
CA LEU A 177 -9.37 -10.12 17.36
C LEU A 177 -8.30 -10.87 16.55
N GLY A 178 -7.90 -12.06 16.99
CA GLY A 178 -6.96 -12.92 16.25
C GLY A 178 -7.57 -13.44 14.95
N GLU A 179 -8.83 -13.86 14.98
CA GLU A 179 -9.55 -14.26 13.77
C GLU A 179 -9.79 -13.09 12.82
N LEU A 180 -10.18 -11.93 13.35
CA LEU A 180 -10.32 -10.70 12.54
C LEU A 180 -9.01 -10.29 11.87
N ALA A 181 -7.85 -10.64 12.45
CA ALA A 181 -6.55 -10.39 11.85
C ALA A 181 -6.25 -11.29 10.62
N ARG A 182 -7.02 -12.36 10.43
CA ARG A 182 -6.97 -13.19 9.21
C ARG A 182 -7.70 -12.55 8.04
N LEU A 183 -8.51 -11.52 8.30
CA LEU A 183 -9.20 -10.83 7.23
C LEU A 183 -8.20 -10.14 6.30
N PRO A 184 -8.46 -10.14 5.00
CA PRO A 184 -7.67 -9.40 4.04
C PRO A 184 -7.67 -7.91 4.38
N TYR A 185 -6.52 -7.27 4.20
CA TYR A 185 -6.33 -5.84 4.48
C TYR A 185 -6.59 -5.42 5.94
N SER A 186 -6.68 -6.38 6.87
CA SER A 186 -6.80 -6.11 8.30
C SER A 186 -5.43 -5.99 8.97
N ARG A 187 -5.35 -5.21 10.05
CA ARG A 187 -4.13 -5.03 10.84
C ARG A 187 -4.40 -5.21 12.32
N PHE A 188 -3.71 -6.17 12.93
CA PHE A 188 -3.68 -6.33 14.37
C PHE A 188 -2.57 -5.46 15.00
N ALA A 189 -2.94 -4.61 15.96
CA ALA A 189 -2.00 -3.75 16.67
C ALA A 189 -2.23 -3.84 18.19
N LEU A 190 -1.13 -3.93 18.94
CA LEU A 190 -1.15 -3.93 20.40
C LEU A 190 -0.81 -2.54 20.93
N GLY A 191 -1.71 -1.94 21.72
CA GLY A 191 -1.50 -0.60 22.27
C GLY A 191 -0.28 -0.46 23.19
N GLY A 192 0.22 -1.58 23.75
CA GLY A 192 1.42 -1.59 24.59
C GLY A 192 2.75 -1.50 23.83
N SER A 193 2.76 -1.71 22.51
CA SER A 193 4.00 -1.61 21.69
C SER A 193 4.17 -0.25 21.01
N THR A 194 3.17 0.63 21.09
CA THR A 194 3.25 2.00 20.62
C THR A 194 4.19 2.81 21.52
N ARG A 195 5.42 3.07 21.05
CA ARG A 195 6.27 4.10 21.67
C ARG A 195 5.63 5.47 21.42
N LYS A 196 5.53 6.28 22.47
CA LYS A 196 5.20 7.71 22.39
C LYS A 196 6.28 8.45 21.61
#